data_AF-A0A7N0VH64-F1
#
_entry.id   AF-A0A7N0VH64-F1
#
_cell.length_a   1.000
_cell.length_b   1.000
_cell.length_c   1.000
_cell.angle_alpha   90.00
_cell.angle_beta   90.00
_cell.angle_gamma   90.00
#
_symmetry.space_group_name_H-M   'P 1'
#
loop_
_entity.id
_entity.type
_entity.pdbx_description
1 polymer ?
#
loop_
_entity_poly.entity_id
_entity_poly.type
_entity_poly.pdbx_seq_one_letter_code
_entity_poly.pdbx_strand_id
1 'polypeptide(L)'
;MSIIDRPTFNGFFSSSFRHAVAAAPPLMMNNISASENMFQGSHLQNMSKSSVFLQADSDSGSDTIPTWPWFVFLTGAMGCLICSSLSHLLACHSKRCNLFFWRLDYAGISLMIVCSFFAPIYYAFYCHPFSRIFYLTSITLFGTLAIATLLVPALSAPRFRTFRASLFLAMGFFGIFPAAHSVILNWSDPNVLVSLGYELLMAVLYTTGAGFYVTRIPERWKPGAFDIAGHSHQIFHVFVVLGALAHCAATLGVMDWRRGLPACAI
;
A
#
# COMPACT_ATOMS: atom_id res chain seq x y z
N MET A 1 -2.12 -20.46 -13.42
CA MET A 1 -3.07 -21.54 -13.04
C MET A 1 -2.63 -22.14 -11.70
N SER A 2 -3.18 -21.69 -10.57
CA SER A 2 -2.87 -22.20 -9.23
C SER A 2 -4.04 -23.04 -8.73
N ILE A 3 -3.79 -24.33 -8.48
CA ILE A 3 -4.70 -25.26 -7.80
C ILE A 3 -4.47 -25.09 -6.30
N ILE A 4 -4.83 -23.93 -5.76
CA ILE A 4 -5.02 -23.75 -4.33
C ILE A 4 -6.32 -22.94 -4.19
N ASP A 5 -7.35 -23.66 -3.77
CA ASP A 5 -8.66 -23.21 -3.31
C ASP A 5 -9.54 -22.39 -4.28
N ARG A 6 -10.51 -23.10 -4.88
CA ARG A 6 -11.81 -22.51 -5.23
C ARG A 6 -12.56 -22.22 -3.91
N PRO A 7 -12.85 -20.96 -3.54
CA PRO A 7 -13.86 -20.70 -2.53
C PRO A 7 -15.23 -20.82 -3.22
N THR A 8 -15.97 -21.87 -2.90
CA THR A 8 -17.43 -21.90 -3.07
C THR A 8 -18.03 -20.91 -2.08
N PHE A 9 -18.12 -19.64 -2.49
CA PHE A 9 -18.99 -18.64 -1.88
C PHE A 9 -20.22 -18.50 -2.79
N ASN A 10 -21.06 -19.54 -2.80
CA ASN A 10 -22.39 -19.47 -3.38
C ASN A 10 -23.33 -18.91 -2.32
N GLY A 11 -23.98 -17.79 -2.63
CA GLY A 11 -25.19 -17.36 -1.95
C GLY A 11 -25.07 -16.08 -1.15
N PHE A 12 -25.06 -14.94 -1.85
CA PHE A 12 -25.95 -13.81 -1.52
C PHE A 12 -25.86 -12.75 -2.63
N PHE A 13 -27.01 -12.28 -3.12
CA PHE A 13 -27.23 -11.31 -4.20
C PHE A 13 -27.08 -11.79 -5.65
N SER A 14 -28.13 -12.49 -6.08
CA SER A 14 -28.60 -12.53 -7.47
C SER A 14 -29.76 -11.52 -7.64
N SER A 15 -29.91 -11.00 -8.85
CA SER A 15 -30.84 -9.95 -9.34
C SER A 15 -30.39 -8.52 -9.00
N SER A 16 -30.39 -7.54 -9.89
CA SER A 16 -31.07 -7.27 -11.16
C SER A 16 -30.11 -6.36 -11.96
N PHE A 17 -29.88 -6.52 -13.27
CA PHE A 17 -30.59 -5.82 -14.34
C PHE A 17 -30.13 -6.38 -15.70
N ARG A 18 -31.05 -6.44 -16.66
CA ARG A 18 -30.86 -6.93 -18.03
C ARG A 18 -31.30 -5.85 -19.04
N HIS A 19 -30.58 -5.82 -20.18
CA HIS A 19 -30.94 -5.34 -21.55
C HIS A 19 -30.78 -3.83 -21.84
N ALA A 20 -30.33 -3.34 -23.01
CA ALA A 20 -29.98 -3.89 -24.35
C ALA A 20 -28.96 -2.93 -25.07
N VAL A 21 -27.91 -3.42 -25.74
CA VAL A 21 -27.68 -3.58 -27.22
C VAL A 21 -27.72 -2.30 -28.09
N ALA A 22 -26.58 -1.96 -28.73
CA ALA A 22 -26.42 -1.77 -30.20
C ALA A 22 -24.97 -1.40 -30.62
N ALA A 23 -24.46 -2.02 -31.70
CA ALA A 23 -23.22 -1.72 -32.46
C ALA A 23 -23.52 -0.66 -33.56
N ALA A 24 -22.63 -0.01 -34.34
CA ALA A 24 -21.32 -0.30 -34.94
C ALA A 24 -20.69 1.04 -35.52
N PRO A 25 -19.77 1.10 -36.51
CA PRO A 25 -18.30 1.13 -36.35
C PRO A 25 -17.60 2.31 -37.13
N PRO A 26 -16.33 2.24 -37.64
CA PRO A 26 -15.25 3.20 -37.37
C PRO A 26 -14.93 4.17 -38.54
N LEU A 27 -14.04 5.16 -38.35
CA LEU A 27 -13.03 5.55 -39.35
C LEU A 27 -12.08 6.69 -38.91
N MET A 28 -10.83 6.48 -39.34
CA MET A 28 -9.80 7.43 -39.76
C MET A 28 -8.96 8.22 -38.74
N MET A 29 -7.69 7.79 -38.76
CA MET A 29 -6.48 8.47 -38.34
C MET A 29 -6.12 9.53 -39.39
N ASN A 30 -5.79 10.74 -38.96
CA ASN A 30 -4.92 11.64 -39.71
C ASN A 30 -3.97 12.35 -38.74
N ASN A 31 -2.75 12.54 -39.23
CA ASN A 31 -1.52 12.79 -38.50
C ASN A 31 -0.99 14.19 -38.85
N ILE A 32 0.11 14.59 -38.20
CA ILE A 32 1.10 15.60 -38.65
C ILE A 32 1.02 17.00 -37.99
N SER A 33 1.77 17.09 -36.89
CA SER A 33 2.75 18.14 -36.52
C SER A 33 2.38 19.61 -36.69
N ALA A 34 2.03 20.24 -35.56
CA ALA A 34 2.30 21.65 -35.29
C ALA A 34 2.22 21.91 -33.78
N SER A 35 3.25 21.51 -33.01
CA SER A 35 3.62 22.15 -31.72
C SER A 35 4.83 21.43 -31.08
N GLU A 36 5.78 20.93 -31.87
CA GLU A 36 7.13 20.63 -31.37
C GLU A 36 7.95 21.91 -31.60
N ASN A 37 8.46 22.50 -30.52
CA ASN A 37 9.44 23.62 -30.46
C ASN A 37 9.02 24.96 -29.81
N MET A 38 8.04 24.99 -28.89
CA MET A 38 7.89 26.20 -28.07
C MET A 38 7.15 25.94 -26.74
N PHE A 39 7.77 25.21 -25.80
CA PHE A 39 7.57 25.33 -24.33
C PHE A 39 8.35 24.26 -23.51
N GLN A 40 9.20 23.46 -24.15
CA GLN A 40 10.00 22.39 -23.51
C GLN A 40 11.30 22.88 -22.84
N GLY A 41 11.45 24.19 -22.57
CA GLY A 41 12.76 24.79 -22.24
C GLY A 41 12.94 25.37 -20.83
N SER A 42 11.88 25.71 -20.09
CA SER A 42 12.00 26.49 -18.85
C SER A 42 11.53 25.77 -17.58
N HIS A 43 10.69 24.74 -17.68
CA HIS A 43 10.09 24.09 -16.50
C HIS A 43 10.87 22.88 -15.96
N LEU A 44 11.68 22.23 -16.80
CA LEU A 44 12.46 21.05 -16.42
C LEU A 44 13.78 21.39 -15.71
N GLN A 45 14.35 22.58 -15.93
CA GLN A 45 15.55 23.03 -15.22
C GLN A 45 15.27 23.50 -13.79
N ASN A 46 14.05 23.99 -13.51
CA ASN A 46 13.66 24.44 -12.17
C ASN A 46 13.09 23.32 -11.27
N MET A 47 12.65 22.19 -11.82
CA MET A 47 12.22 21.03 -11.01
C MET A 47 13.38 20.12 -10.59
N SER A 48 14.47 20.09 -11.36
CA SER A 48 15.58 19.16 -11.10
C SER A 48 16.64 19.68 -10.12
N LYS A 49 16.64 20.98 -9.78
CA LYS A 49 17.70 21.61 -8.96
C LYS A 49 17.29 22.04 -7.55
N SER A 50 16.02 21.90 -7.15
CA SER A 50 15.53 22.55 -5.92
C SER A 50 14.89 21.67 -4.83
N SER A 51 14.69 20.36 -4.97
CA SER A 51 13.89 19.62 -3.96
C SER A 51 14.52 18.41 -3.27
N VAL A 52 15.70 17.92 -3.67
CA VAL A 52 16.23 16.66 -3.09
C VAL A 52 17.63 16.78 -2.46
N PHE A 53 18.42 17.84 -2.71
CA PHE A 53 19.83 17.86 -2.25
C PHE A 53 20.38 19.18 -1.65
N LEU A 54 19.60 20.26 -1.55
CA LEU A 54 20.13 21.56 -1.09
C LEU A 54 19.38 22.22 0.08
N GLN A 55 18.56 21.47 0.82
CA GLN A 55 17.90 22.02 2.01
C GLN A 55 18.02 21.09 3.21
N ALA A 56 19.23 20.98 3.75
CA ALA A 56 19.47 20.58 5.15
C ALA A 56 20.89 20.89 5.68
N ASP A 57 21.68 21.76 5.03
CA ASP A 57 22.97 22.25 5.58
C ASP A 57 22.90 23.73 5.99
N SER A 58 21.73 24.18 6.45
CA SER A 58 21.50 25.56 6.89
C SER A 58 20.31 25.65 7.84
N ASP A 59 20.37 25.01 9.01
CA ASP A 59 19.70 25.60 10.17
C ASP A 59 20.40 25.22 11.48
N SER A 60 21.06 26.21 12.05
CA SER A 60 21.67 26.19 13.37
C SER A 60 20.57 26.24 14.43
N GLY A 61 20.24 25.10 15.07
CA GLY A 61 19.56 25.07 16.37
C GLY A 61 18.19 24.38 16.46
N SER A 62 17.73 23.64 15.45
CA SER A 62 16.51 22.81 15.56
C SER A 62 16.85 21.36 15.85
N ASP A 63 16.32 20.77 16.92
CA ASP A 63 16.40 19.33 17.19
C ASP A 63 16.03 18.52 15.94
N THR A 64 16.98 17.78 15.39
CA THR A 64 16.78 17.03 14.15
C THR A 64 15.86 15.83 14.42
N ILE A 65 14.64 15.88 13.88
CA ILE A 65 13.68 14.78 14.04
C ILE A 65 14.22 13.51 13.33
N PRO A 66 14.18 12.35 14.00
CA PRO A 66 14.73 11.12 13.41
C PRO A 66 14.01 10.68 12.13
N THR A 67 14.78 10.30 11.11
CA THR A 67 14.28 9.83 9.79
C THR A 67 14.16 8.31 9.68
N TRP A 68 14.68 7.56 10.66
CA TRP A 68 14.61 6.09 10.67
C TRP A 68 13.19 5.51 10.49
N PRO A 69 12.09 6.11 11.01
CA PRO A 69 10.74 5.54 10.82
C PRO A 69 10.33 5.47 9.36
N TRP A 70 10.74 6.47 8.57
CA TRP A 70 10.48 6.51 7.13
C TRP A 70 11.29 5.46 6.37
N PHE A 71 12.54 5.23 6.75
CA PHE A 71 13.35 4.14 6.18
C PHE A 71 12.81 2.75 6.53
N VAL A 72 12.18 2.58 7.69
CA VAL A 72 11.49 1.33 8.05
C VAL A 72 10.34 1.06 7.08
N PHE A 73 9.51 2.08 6.80
CA PHE A 73 8.46 1.98 5.77
C PHE A 73 9.05 1.59 4.40
N LEU A 74 10.06 2.32 3.92
CA LEU A 74 10.67 2.03 2.61
C LEU A 74 11.24 0.61 2.53
N THR A 75 11.94 0.17 3.57
CA THR A 75 12.52 -1.17 3.62
C THR A 75 11.43 -2.24 3.60
N GLY A 76 10.34 -2.05 4.36
CA GLY A 76 9.18 -2.94 4.32
C GLY A 76 8.51 -2.98 2.95
N ALA A 77 8.40 -1.81 2.30
CA ALA A 77 7.82 -1.69 0.97
C ALA A 77 8.63 -2.41 -0.10
N MET A 78 9.93 -2.14 -0.16
CA MET A 78 10.86 -2.82 -1.05
C MET A 78 10.89 -4.32 -0.76
N GLY A 79 10.92 -4.71 0.52
CA GLY A 79 10.86 -6.11 0.94
C GLY A 79 9.63 -6.83 0.42
N CYS A 80 8.46 -6.22 0.50
CA CYS A 80 7.20 -6.75 -0.06
C CYS A 80 7.28 -6.95 -1.57
N LEU A 81 7.73 -5.93 -2.31
CA LEU A 81 7.84 -5.99 -3.78
C LEU A 81 8.86 -7.04 -4.24
N ILE A 82 9.98 -7.18 -3.53
CA ILE A 82 10.99 -8.22 -3.78
C ILE A 82 10.39 -9.61 -3.52
N CYS A 83 9.74 -9.80 -2.36
CA CYS A 83 9.08 -11.07 -2.04
C CYS A 83 8.05 -11.46 -3.09
N SER A 84 7.27 -10.50 -3.57
CA SER A 84 6.29 -10.74 -4.62
C SER A 84 6.93 -11.10 -5.95
N SER A 85 7.93 -10.34 -6.38
CA SER A 85 8.64 -10.56 -7.64
C SER A 85 9.34 -11.93 -7.67
N LEU A 86 10.06 -12.28 -6.60
CA LEU A 86 10.69 -13.59 -6.45
C LEU A 86 9.66 -14.71 -6.48
N SER A 87 8.50 -14.50 -5.86
CA SER A 87 7.47 -15.51 -5.79
C SER A 87 6.86 -15.79 -7.16
N HIS A 88 6.57 -14.75 -7.92
CA HIS A 88 6.08 -14.88 -9.29
C HIS A 88 7.12 -15.50 -10.24
N LEU A 89 8.41 -15.21 -10.05
CA LEU A 89 9.49 -15.75 -10.87
C LEU A 89 9.76 -17.24 -10.57
N LEU A 90 9.77 -17.62 -9.29
CA LEU A 90 10.29 -18.93 -8.84
C LEU A 90 9.20 -19.95 -8.46
N ALA A 91 7.92 -19.54 -8.38
CA ALA A 91 6.83 -20.45 -8.00
C ALA A 91 6.55 -21.57 -9.02
N CYS A 92 7.06 -21.50 -10.25
CA CYS A 92 6.90 -22.56 -11.25
C CYS A 92 7.92 -23.71 -11.12
N HIS A 93 8.99 -23.53 -10.34
CA HIS A 93 10.13 -24.45 -10.32
C HIS A 93 9.80 -25.84 -9.74
N SER A 94 9.07 -25.90 -8.62
CA SER A 94 8.65 -27.16 -8.01
C SER A 94 7.45 -26.96 -7.09
N LYS A 95 6.74 -28.03 -6.72
CA LYS A 95 5.63 -27.96 -5.76
C LYS A 95 6.06 -27.37 -4.40
N ARG A 96 7.27 -27.69 -3.93
CA ARG A 96 7.81 -27.15 -2.66
C ARG A 96 8.12 -25.66 -2.79
N CYS A 97 8.78 -25.26 -3.87
CA CYS A 97 9.05 -23.85 -4.18
C CYS A 97 7.75 -23.05 -4.29
N ASN A 98 6.77 -23.57 -5.04
CA ASN A 98 5.46 -22.94 -5.21
C ASN A 98 4.81 -22.61 -3.85
N LEU A 99 4.70 -23.61 -2.96
CA LEU A 99 4.10 -23.42 -1.65
C LEU A 99 4.87 -22.44 -0.77
N PHE A 100 6.21 -22.48 -0.80
CA PHE A 100 7.05 -21.57 -0.02
C PHE A 100 6.95 -20.13 -0.53
N PHE A 101 7.09 -19.91 -1.83
CA PHE A 101 7.07 -18.59 -2.43
C PHE A 101 5.70 -17.92 -2.29
N TRP A 102 4.58 -18.62 -2.50
CA TRP A 102 3.26 -18.01 -2.24
C TRP A 102 3.05 -17.60 -0.77
N ARG A 103 3.67 -18.32 0.19
CA ARG A 103 3.67 -17.91 1.60
C ARG A 103 4.57 -16.71 1.85
N LEU A 104 5.70 -16.65 1.17
CA LEU A 104 6.64 -15.52 1.23
C LEU A 104 6.01 -14.24 0.69
N ASP A 105 5.26 -14.31 -0.41
CA ASP A 105 4.51 -13.19 -0.97
C ASP A 105 3.50 -12.63 0.06
N TYR A 106 2.70 -13.51 0.68
CA TYR A 106 1.79 -13.11 1.75
C TYR A 106 2.50 -12.58 2.99
N ALA A 107 3.68 -13.09 3.33
CA ALA A 107 4.48 -12.56 4.42
C ALA A 107 5.04 -11.17 4.09
N GLY A 108 5.37 -10.91 2.83
CA GLY A 108 5.76 -9.60 2.32
C GLY A 108 4.65 -8.56 2.51
N ILE A 109 3.39 -8.92 2.23
CA ILE A 109 2.23 -8.04 2.49
C ILE A 109 2.12 -7.71 3.98
N SER A 110 2.25 -8.71 4.86
CA SER A 110 2.26 -8.46 6.31
C SER A 110 3.39 -7.54 6.74
N LEU A 111 4.60 -7.73 6.19
CA LEU A 111 5.76 -6.90 6.48
C LEU A 111 5.52 -5.43 6.05
N MET A 112 5.00 -5.21 4.84
CA MET A 112 4.62 -3.88 4.35
C MET A 112 3.64 -3.21 5.31
N ILE A 113 2.57 -3.90 5.71
CA ILE A 113 1.55 -3.36 6.62
C ILE A 113 2.18 -2.95 7.95
N VAL A 114 3.05 -3.78 8.54
CA VAL A 114 3.68 -3.44 9.82
C VAL A 114 4.58 -2.23 9.69
N CYS A 115 5.45 -2.22 8.67
CA CYS A 115 6.40 -1.15 8.46
C CYS A 115 5.74 0.19 8.11
N SER A 116 4.60 0.18 7.40
CA SER A 116 3.87 1.40 7.04
C SER A 116 3.30 2.13 8.27
N PHE A 117 3.10 1.44 9.39
CA PHE A 117 2.59 2.08 10.61
C PHE A 117 3.67 2.89 11.35
N PHE A 118 4.96 2.64 11.10
CA PHE A 118 6.04 3.25 11.89
C PHE A 118 6.14 4.76 11.72
N ALA A 119 6.27 5.24 10.48
CA ALA A 119 6.39 6.67 10.19
C ALA A 119 5.17 7.51 10.67
N PRO A 120 3.92 7.19 10.29
CA PRO A 120 2.78 8.03 10.65
C PRO A 120 2.57 8.05 12.17
N ILE A 121 2.69 6.91 12.87
CA ILE A 121 2.53 6.87 14.33
C ILE A 121 3.67 7.61 15.03
N TYR A 122 4.91 7.42 14.57
CA TYR A 122 6.05 8.05 15.22
C TYR A 122 5.98 9.58 15.16
N TYR A 123 5.61 10.13 13.99
CA TYR A 123 5.53 11.58 13.79
C TYR A 123 4.25 12.18 14.38
N ALA A 124 3.09 11.53 14.23
CA ALA A 124 1.83 12.01 14.79
C ALA A 124 1.81 12.00 16.33
N PHE A 125 2.42 11.00 16.95
CA PHE A 125 2.47 10.85 18.42
C PHE A 125 3.86 11.17 18.98
N TYR A 126 4.62 12.04 18.32
CA TYR A 126 5.99 12.37 18.74
C TYR A 126 6.04 12.89 20.19
N CYS A 127 5.09 13.75 20.57
CA CYS A 127 4.92 14.29 21.93
C CYS A 127 4.19 13.36 22.90
N HIS A 128 3.66 12.22 22.44
CA HIS A 128 2.84 11.31 23.24
C HIS A 128 3.50 9.92 23.28
N PRO A 129 4.57 9.75 24.09
CA PRO A 129 5.40 8.55 24.06
C PRO A 129 4.62 7.28 24.42
N PHE A 130 3.67 7.37 25.35
CA PHE A 130 2.84 6.23 25.75
C PHE A 130 2.00 5.70 24.58
N SER A 131 1.25 6.57 23.90
CA SER A 131 0.42 6.20 22.74
C SER A 131 1.27 5.67 21.59
N ARG A 132 2.41 6.33 21.31
CA ARG A 132 3.36 5.89 20.29
C ARG A 132 3.86 4.46 20.55
N ILE A 133 4.35 4.18 21.76
CA ILE A 133 4.86 2.85 22.13
C ILE A 133 3.73 1.82 22.07
N PHE A 134 2.56 2.15 22.60
CA PHE A 134 1.41 1.24 22.59
C PHE A 134 1.01 0.81 21.18
N TYR A 135 0.87 1.76 20.24
CA TYR A 135 0.46 1.41 18.87
C TYR A 135 1.56 0.66 18.11
N LEU A 136 2.82 1.09 18.22
CA LEU A 136 3.95 0.43 17.52
C LEU A 136 4.20 -0.99 18.03
N THR A 137 4.12 -1.21 19.34
CA THR A 137 4.26 -2.55 19.92
C THR A 137 3.11 -3.45 19.52
N SER A 138 1.87 -2.94 19.52
CA SER A 138 0.67 -3.70 19.13
C SER A 138 0.72 -4.14 17.67
N ILE A 139 1.04 -3.24 16.73
CA ILE A 139 1.12 -3.60 15.30
C ILE A 139 2.28 -4.56 15.02
N THR A 140 3.42 -4.39 15.71
CA THR A 140 4.57 -5.31 15.59
C THR A 140 4.21 -6.70 16.10
N LEU A 141 3.46 -6.80 17.20
CA LEU A 141 2.98 -8.08 17.73
C LEU A 141 2.03 -8.77 16.74
N PHE A 142 1.00 -8.06 16.25
CA PHE A 142 0.07 -8.63 15.26
C PHE A 142 0.79 -9.06 13.97
N GLY A 143 1.71 -8.23 13.49
CA GLY A 143 2.56 -8.52 12.35
C GLY A 143 3.41 -9.76 12.50
N THR A 144 4.12 -9.87 13.63
CA THR A 144 4.98 -11.02 13.93
C THR A 144 4.15 -12.30 14.00
N LEU A 145 2.99 -12.27 14.65
CA LEU A 145 2.07 -13.40 14.69
C LEU A 145 1.57 -13.77 13.28
N ALA A 146 1.18 -12.78 12.47
CA ALA A 146 0.72 -13.01 11.10
C ALA A 146 1.80 -13.67 10.24
N ILE A 147 3.03 -13.15 10.26
CA ILE A 147 4.19 -13.70 9.55
C ILE A 147 4.50 -15.12 10.05
N ALA A 148 4.48 -15.34 11.38
CA ALA A 148 4.69 -16.67 11.94
C ALA A 148 3.65 -17.68 11.45
N THR A 149 2.36 -17.30 11.35
CA THR A 149 1.31 -18.18 10.82
C THR A 149 1.46 -18.51 9.32
N LEU A 150 2.25 -17.74 8.59
CA LEU A 150 2.53 -17.95 7.17
C LEU A 150 3.77 -18.81 6.95
N LEU A 151 4.84 -18.54 7.68
CA LEU A 151 6.15 -19.13 7.45
C LEU A 151 6.43 -20.38 8.28
N VAL A 152 5.86 -20.50 9.49
CA VAL A 152 6.08 -21.67 10.35
C VAL A 152 5.22 -22.85 9.86
N PRO A 153 5.81 -24.00 9.49
CA PRO A 153 5.06 -25.13 8.93
C PRO A 153 3.89 -25.59 9.81
N ALA A 154 4.10 -25.67 11.13
CA ALA A 154 3.08 -26.10 12.10
C ALA A 154 1.88 -25.15 12.19
N LEU A 155 2.11 -23.83 11.98
CA LEU A 155 1.07 -22.80 12.04
C LEU A 155 0.44 -22.52 10.67
N SER A 156 1.09 -22.93 9.59
CA SER A 156 0.58 -22.80 8.22
C SER A 156 -0.55 -23.79 7.87
N ALA A 157 -0.85 -24.74 8.77
CA ALA A 157 -1.87 -25.76 8.58
C ALA A 157 -3.28 -25.17 8.36
N PRO A 158 -4.16 -25.84 7.59
CA PRO A 158 -5.50 -25.32 7.27
C PRO A 158 -6.36 -24.94 8.48
N ARG A 159 -6.16 -25.61 9.63
CA ARG A 159 -6.86 -25.31 10.89
C ARG A 159 -6.69 -23.86 11.38
N PHE A 160 -5.57 -23.20 11.03
CA PHE A 160 -5.30 -21.82 11.44
C PHE A 160 -5.73 -20.78 10.40
N ARG A 161 -6.45 -21.19 9.35
CA ARG A 161 -6.89 -20.28 8.28
C ARG A 161 -7.73 -19.11 8.81
N THR A 162 -8.69 -19.39 9.69
CA THR A 162 -9.55 -18.37 10.28
C THR A 162 -8.76 -17.42 11.17
N PHE A 163 -7.87 -17.96 12.00
CA PHE A 163 -7.00 -17.16 12.87
C PHE A 163 -6.08 -16.22 12.06
N ARG A 164 -5.49 -16.73 10.98
CA ARG A 164 -4.67 -15.92 10.07
C ARG A 164 -5.50 -14.82 9.39
N ALA A 165 -6.70 -15.15 8.90
CA ALA A 165 -7.59 -14.17 8.29
C ALA A 165 -8.00 -13.07 9.29
N SER A 166 -8.30 -13.44 10.55
CA SER A 166 -8.60 -12.47 11.60
C SER A 166 -7.40 -11.58 11.93
N LEU A 167 -6.16 -12.10 11.91
CA LEU A 167 -4.97 -11.29 12.11
C LEU A 167 -4.79 -10.24 11.01
N PHE A 168 -4.94 -10.62 9.74
CA PHE A 168 -4.88 -9.67 8.62
C PHE A 168 -5.97 -8.60 8.72
N LEU A 169 -7.20 -9.01 9.06
CA LEU A 169 -8.31 -8.09 9.23
C LEU A 169 -8.09 -7.14 10.41
N ALA A 170 -7.58 -7.65 11.53
CA ALA A 170 -7.24 -6.85 12.70
C ALA A 170 -6.13 -5.84 12.37
N MET A 171 -5.06 -6.24 11.69
CA MET A 171 -3.99 -5.31 11.26
C MET A 171 -4.53 -4.19 10.35
N GLY A 172 -5.40 -4.52 9.39
CA GLY A 172 -6.01 -3.54 8.49
C GLY A 172 -6.89 -2.53 9.23
N PHE A 173 -7.80 -3.01 10.07
CA PHE A 173 -8.68 -2.11 10.85
C PHE A 173 -7.97 -1.40 12.00
N PHE A 174 -6.85 -1.93 12.48
CA PHE A 174 -6.09 -1.30 13.56
C PHE A 174 -5.69 0.14 13.21
N GLY A 175 -5.45 0.45 11.94
CA GLY A 175 -5.11 1.80 11.47
C GLY A 175 -6.18 2.88 11.76
N ILE A 176 -7.44 2.50 11.95
CA ILE A 176 -8.52 3.44 12.28
C ILE A 176 -8.29 4.08 13.66
N PHE A 177 -7.79 3.31 14.63
CA PHE A 177 -7.59 3.79 16.00
C PHE A 177 -6.52 4.89 16.13
N PRO A 178 -5.26 4.72 15.67
CA PRO A 178 -4.26 5.78 15.71
C PRO A 178 -4.61 6.95 14.79
N ALA A 179 -5.29 6.71 13.66
CA ALA A 179 -5.77 7.81 12.80
C ALA A 179 -6.80 8.68 13.53
N ALA A 180 -7.84 8.08 14.11
CA ALA A 180 -8.84 8.81 14.87
C ALA A 180 -8.24 9.54 16.08
N HIS A 181 -7.33 8.89 16.80
CA HIS A 181 -6.65 9.50 17.95
C HIS A 181 -5.74 10.66 17.53
N SER A 182 -5.00 10.53 16.43
CA SER A 182 -4.17 11.62 15.88
C SER A 182 -5.02 12.84 15.49
N VAL A 183 -6.19 12.60 14.89
CA VAL A 183 -7.16 13.63 14.50
C VAL A 183 -7.75 14.33 15.72
N ILE A 184 -8.08 13.61 16.79
CA ILE A 184 -8.57 14.22 18.04
C ILE A 184 -7.51 15.14 18.66
N LEU A 185 -6.24 14.75 18.62
CA LEU A 185 -5.14 15.54 19.19
C LEU A 185 -4.76 16.76 18.35
N ASN A 186 -4.86 16.67 17.02
CA ASN A 186 -4.33 17.69 16.11
C ASN A 186 -5.40 18.22 15.12
N TRP A 187 -6.67 18.27 15.54
CA TRP A 187 -7.79 18.64 14.67
C TRP A 187 -7.63 20.01 13.99
N SER A 188 -6.97 20.94 14.67
CA SER A 188 -6.78 22.31 14.17
C SER A 188 -5.72 22.43 13.07
N ASP A 189 -4.88 21.42 12.87
CA ASP A 189 -3.77 21.49 11.93
C ASP A 189 -4.15 20.97 10.53
N PRO A 190 -4.18 21.83 9.49
CA PRO A 190 -4.60 21.42 8.15
C PRO A 190 -3.64 20.38 7.53
N ASN A 191 -2.36 20.42 7.88
CA ASN A 191 -1.36 19.47 7.39
C ASN A 191 -1.66 18.02 7.84
N VAL A 192 -2.22 17.85 9.04
CA VAL A 192 -2.62 16.52 9.55
C VAL A 192 -3.83 16.01 8.78
N LEU A 193 -4.80 16.87 8.47
CA LEU A 193 -5.97 16.52 7.65
C LEU A 193 -5.59 16.17 6.21
N VAL A 194 -4.63 16.90 5.62
CA VAL A 194 -4.10 16.58 4.28
C VAL A 194 -3.39 15.22 4.29
N SER A 195 -2.57 14.96 5.32
CA SER A 195 -1.89 13.67 5.47
C SER A 195 -2.89 12.53 5.65
N LEU A 196 -3.94 12.75 6.44
CA LEU A 196 -5.05 11.80 6.58
C LEU A 196 -5.80 11.57 5.26
N GLY A 197 -5.97 12.60 4.43
CA GLY A 197 -6.55 12.49 3.10
C GLY A 197 -5.76 11.54 2.20
N TYR A 198 -4.42 11.60 2.24
CA TYR A 198 -3.56 10.64 1.54
C TYR A 198 -3.64 9.22 2.12
N GLU A 199 -3.79 9.05 3.44
CA GLU A 199 -4.04 7.74 4.06
C GLU A 199 -5.39 7.16 3.64
N LEU A 200 -6.42 7.99 3.52
CA LEU A 200 -7.74 7.60 3.01
C LEU A 200 -7.66 7.19 1.54
N LEU A 201 -6.91 7.95 0.73
CA LEU A 201 -6.64 7.60 -0.66
C LEU A 201 -5.92 6.25 -0.76
N MET A 202 -4.90 6.01 0.07
CA MET A 202 -4.22 4.71 0.17
C MET A 202 -5.24 3.59 0.49
N ALA A 203 -6.10 3.79 1.49
CA ALA A 203 -7.11 2.79 1.87
C ALA A 203 -8.08 2.48 0.72
N VAL A 204 -8.52 3.50 -0.02
CA VAL A 204 -9.37 3.33 -1.22
C VAL A 204 -8.64 2.58 -2.32
N LEU A 205 -7.38 2.91 -2.61
CA LEU A 205 -6.57 2.25 -3.62
C LEU A 205 -6.36 0.77 -3.29
N TYR A 206 -5.95 0.43 -2.06
CA TYR A 206 -5.78 -0.95 -1.65
C TYR A 206 -7.10 -1.74 -1.68
N THR A 207 -8.19 -1.17 -1.18
CA THR A 207 -9.51 -1.83 -1.19
C THR A 207 -9.99 -2.08 -2.63
N THR A 208 -9.80 -1.10 -3.52
CA THR A 208 -10.16 -1.22 -4.93
C THR A 208 -9.33 -2.31 -5.63
N GLY A 209 -8.00 -2.30 -5.43
CA GLY A 209 -7.11 -3.34 -5.94
C GLY A 209 -7.51 -4.74 -5.45
N ALA A 210 -7.76 -4.88 -4.14
CA ALA A 210 -8.22 -6.13 -3.55
C ALA A 210 -9.57 -6.58 -4.15
N GLY A 211 -10.46 -5.64 -4.44
CA GLY A 211 -11.71 -5.89 -5.16
C GLY A 211 -11.48 -6.51 -6.53
N PHE A 212 -10.57 -5.97 -7.34
CA PHE A 212 -10.17 -6.57 -8.62
C PHE A 212 -9.63 -7.99 -8.43
N TYR A 213 -8.67 -8.17 -7.50
CA TYR A 213 -8.06 -9.47 -7.21
C TYR A 213 -9.11 -10.55 -6.82
N VAL A 214 -10.04 -10.21 -5.94
CA VAL A 214 -11.08 -11.15 -5.45
C VAL A 214 -12.11 -11.44 -6.55
N THR A 215 -12.56 -10.41 -7.26
CA THR A 215 -13.60 -10.57 -8.30
C THR A 215 -13.08 -11.19 -9.58
N ARG A 216 -11.76 -11.19 -9.82
CA ARG A 216 -11.13 -11.68 -11.06
C ARG A 216 -11.67 -10.99 -12.32
N ILE A 217 -11.98 -9.70 -12.20
CA ILE A 217 -12.37 -8.85 -13.32
C ILE A 217 -11.10 -8.15 -13.84
N PRO A 218 -10.87 -8.06 -15.16
CA PRO A 218 -11.82 -8.31 -16.26
C PRO A 218 -11.79 -9.74 -16.86
N GLU A 219 -10.85 -10.61 -16.48
CA GLU A 219 -10.68 -11.92 -17.10
C GLU A 219 -11.89 -12.86 -16.92
N ARG A 220 -12.68 -12.65 -15.86
CA ARG A 220 -13.96 -13.34 -15.66
C ARG A 220 -14.98 -12.98 -16.75
N TRP A 221 -14.95 -11.76 -17.27
CA TRP A 221 -15.90 -11.29 -18.29
C TRP A 221 -15.54 -11.77 -19.70
N LYS A 222 -14.24 -11.87 -20.01
CA LYS A 222 -13.76 -12.36 -21.31
C LYS A 222 -12.56 -13.31 -21.12
N PRO A 223 -12.83 -14.60 -20.85
CA PRO A 223 -11.78 -15.61 -20.73
C PRO A 223 -10.91 -15.66 -22.00
N GLY A 224 -9.59 -15.77 -21.84
CA GLY A 224 -8.63 -15.81 -22.94
C GLY A 224 -8.15 -14.46 -23.47
N ALA A 225 -8.86 -13.35 -23.18
CA ALA A 225 -8.48 -12.03 -23.69
C ALA A 225 -7.41 -11.32 -22.84
N PHE A 226 -7.28 -11.70 -21.57
CA PHE A 226 -6.40 -11.05 -20.59
C PHE A 226 -5.30 -12.01 -20.08
N ASP A 227 -4.95 -13.04 -20.84
CA ASP A 227 -4.04 -14.10 -20.38
C ASP A 227 -2.59 -13.60 -20.17
N ILE A 228 -2.17 -12.59 -20.92
CA ILE A 228 -0.81 -12.02 -20.86
C ILE A 228 -0.78 -10.69 -20.09
N ALA A 229 -1.75 -9.81 -20.36
CA ALA A 229 -1.76 -8.45 -19.81
C ALA A 229 -3.18 -8.03 -19.38
N GLY A 230 -3.25 -7.21 -18.33
CA GLY A 230 -4.49 -6.58 -17.88
C GLY A 230 -5.43 -7.50 -17.09
N HIS A 231 -4.98 -8.68 -16.66
CA HIS A 231 -5.76 -9.49 -15.73
C HIS A 231 -5.76 -8.89 -14.32
N SER A 232 -6.76 -9.25 -13.52
CA SER A 232 -6.99 -8.72 -12.17
C SER A 232 -5.75 -8.67 -11.27
N HIS A 233 -4.92 -9.72 -11.30
CA HIS A 233 -3.72 -9.79 -10.47
C HIS A 233 -2.64 -8.77 -10.86
N GLN A 234 -2.49 -8.43 -12.15
CA GLN A 234 -1.60 -7.33 -12.56
C GLN A 234 -2.16 -5.98 -12.11
N ILE A 235 -3.47 -5.78 -12.29
CA ILE A 235 -4.16 -4.58 -11.84
C ILE A 235 -3.99 -4.41 -10.33
N PHE A 236 -4.17 -5.47 -9.55
CA PHE A 236 -3.93 -5.49 -8.10
C PHE A 236 -2.53 -4.98 -7.74
N HIS A 237 -1.49 -5.48 -8.38
CA HIS A 237 -0.11 -5.01 -8.15
C HIS A 237 0.07 -3.51 -8.44
N VAL A 238 -0.56 -3.00 -9.51
CA VAL A 238 -0.54 -1.56 -9.81
C VAL A 238 -1.18 -0.77 -8.67
N PHE A 239 -2.35 -1.19 -8.18
CA PHE A 239 -3.00 -0.55 -7.03
C PHE A 239 -2.17 -0.66 -5.75
N VAL A 240 -1.43 -1.75 -5.54
CA VAL A 240 -0.52 -1.88 -4.39
C VAL A 240 0.60 -0.83 -4.45
N VAL A 241 1.20 -0.63 -5.63
CA VAL A 241 2.24 0.40 -5.83
C VAL A 241 1.66 1.82 -5.66
N LEU A 242 0.50 2.10 -6.26
CA LEU A 242 -0.17 3.40 -6.10
C LEU A 242 -0.54 3.68 -4.64
N GLY A 243 -1.04 2.68 -3.92
CA GLY A 243 -1.32 2.78 -2.49
C GLY A 243 -0.06 3.10 -1.68
N ALA A 244 1.04 2.39 -1.94
CA ALA A 244 2.32 2.66 -1.28
C ALA A 244 2.86 4.07 -1.60
N LEU A 245 2.67 4.58 -2.82
CA LEU A 245 3.03 5.95 -3.19
C LEU A 245 2.16 7.00 -2.47
N ALA A 246 0.85 6.78 -2.38
CA ALA A 246 -0.05 7.65 -1.62
C ALA A 246 0.35 7.69 -0.12
N HIS A 247 0.69 6.53 0.45
CA HIS A 247 1.20 6.45 1.81
C HIS A 247 2.57 7.12 1.98
N CYS A 248 3.45 7.01 0.98
CA CYS A 248 4.72 7.74 0.97
C CYS A 248 4.48 9.26 1.03
N ALA A 249 3.53 9.78 0.23
CA ALA A 249 3.14 11.19 0.30
C ALA A 249 2.56 11.59 1.67
N ALA A 250 1.72 10.74 2.26
CA ALA A 250 1.19 10.95 3.62
C ALA A 250 2.30 11.04 4.68
N THR A 251 3.25 10.10 4.64
CA THR A 251 4.34 10.00 5.62
C THR A 251 5.37 11.11 5.48
N LEU A 252 5.64 11.58 4.26
CA LEU A 252 6.44 12.78 4.03
C LEU A 252 5.71 14.03 4.56
N GLY A 253 4.42 14.16 4.26
CA GLY A 253 3.60 15.28 4.73
C GLY A 253 3.57 15.41 6.25
N VAL A 254 3.34 14.30 6.97
CA VAL A 254 3.33 14.30 8.45
C VAL A 254 4.74 14.51 9.03
N MET A 255 5.79 14.01 8.37
CA MET A 255 7.17 14.26 8.79
C MET A 255 7.54 15.74 8.67
N ASP A 256 7.19 16.37 7.55
CA ASP A 256 7.46 17.79 7.31
C ASP A 256 6.62 18.68 8.23
N TRP A 257 5.35 18.33 8.47
CA TRP A 257 4.54 18.96 9.52
C TRP A 257 5.23 18.89 10.89
N ARG A 258 5.75 17.72 11.27
CA ARG A 258 6.42 17.53 12.55
C ARG A 258 7.71 18.36 12.63
N ARG A 259 8.46 18.49 11.53
CA ARG A 259 9.67 19.34 11.45
C ARG A 259 9.37 20.83 11.62
N GLY A 260 8.20 21.28 11.18
CA GLY A 260 7.76 22.67 11.36
C GLY A 260 7.32 23.05 12.78
N LEU A 261 7.31 22.10 13.73
CA LEU A 261 6.82 22.31 15.09
C LEU A 261 7.94 22.21 16.14
N PRO A 262 7.87 22.97 17.25
CA PRO A 262 8.88 22.95 18.30
C PRO A 262 8.96 21.59 19.01
N ALA A 263 10.14 21.27 19.56
CA ALA A 263 10.33 20.08 20.36
C ALA A 263 9.33 20.05 21.54
N CYS A 264 8.83 18.85 21.84
CA CYS A 264 7.87 18.68 22.92
C CYS A 264 8.59 18.87 24.26
N ALA A 265 7.95 19.53 25.22
CA ALA A 265 8.45 19.53 26.60
C ALA A 265 8.46 18.09 27.12
N ILE A 266 9.63 17.63 27.57
CA ILE A 266 9.86 16.30 28.14
C ILE A 266 9.30 16.23 29.55
#